data_AF-A0AAN1CUG7-F1
#
_entry.id   AF-A0AAN1CUG7-F1
#
_cell.length_a   1.000
_cell.length_b   1.000
_cell.length_c   1.000
_cell.angle_alpha   90.00
_cell.angle_beta   90.00
_cell.angle_gamma   90.00
#
_symmetry.space_group_name_H-M   'P 1'
#
loop_
_entity.id
_entity.type
_entity.pdbx_description
1 polymer ?
#
loop_
_entity_poly.entity_id
_entity_poly.type
_entity_poly.pdbx_seq_one_letter_code
_entity_poly.pdbx_strand_id
1 'polypeptide(L)'
;MDLATSLRKLESEMESFTSPDNKDGFYRKFCFWVYKTWSKCEFVDTEVVDVGYDCSTHPVRTGQLASEKCKTYKDFINSNTGNSVCTFTSGSGMACESYEQKLYEVFGDACSEKLNQLIELHGLSVPDRYKEDCEDINELIFCGIVDHLEDPELDDVCQDIVCRFGSFGIDVSSYMCEIRGVADDGEYIFDDDSIFADMTLDDFKSLVVV
;
A
#
# COMPACT_ATOMS: atom_id res chain seq x y z
N MET A 1 19.72 10.69 -24.12
CA MET A 1 18.46 9.94 -23.99
C MET A 1 17.49 10.91 -23.34
N ASP A 2 16.29 11.03 -23.87
CA ASP A 2 15.28 11.89 -23.27
C ASP A 2 14.85 11.34 -21.88
N LEU A 3 14.39 12.23 -20.99
CA LEU A 3 14.00 11.87 -19.63
C LEU A 3 12.79 10.93 -19.64
N ALA A 4 11.77 11.21 -20.45
CA ALA A 4 10.58 10.36 -20.52
C ALA A 4 10.93 8.94 -20.98
N THR A 5 11.82 8.82 -21.99
CA THR A 5 12.36 7.52 -22.42
C THR A 5 13.10 6.78 -21.30
N SER A 6 13.79 7.51 -20.42
CA SER A 6 14.53 6.92 -19.30
C SER A 6 13.59 6.48 -18.18
N LEU A 7 12.55 7.28 -17.88
CA LEU A 7 11.52 6.96 -16.90
C LEU A 7 10.70 5.73 -17.32
N ARG A 8 10.37 5.57 -18.61
CA ARG A 8 9.71 4.34 -19.10
C ARG A 8 10.54 3.07 -18.87
N LYS A 9 11.87 3.19 -18.87
CA LYS A 9 12.74 2.05 -18.52
C LYS A 9 12.70 1.77 -17.02
N LEU A 10 12.70 2.83 -16.20
CA LEU A 10 12.57 2.68 -14.76
C LEU A 10 11.24 2.04 -14.40
N GLU A 11 10.17 2.40 -15.10
CA GLU A 11 8.84 1.78 -14.94
C GLU A 11 8.91 0.25 -15.07
N SER A 12 9.50 -0.29 -16.15
CA SER A 12 9.65 -1.74 -16.31
C SER A 12 10.53 -2.39 -15.22
N GLU A 13 11.53 -1.67 -14.70
CA GLU A 13 12.33 -2.16 -13.57
C GLU A 13 11.53 -2.14 -12.25
N MET A 14 10.64 -1.16 -12.09
CA MET A 14 9.70 -1.06 -10.97
C MET A 14 8.64 -2.17 -11.03
N GLU A 15 8.10 -2.49 -12.21
CA GLU A 15 7.19 -3.64 -12.40
C GLU A 15 7.80 -4.95 -11.93
N SER A 16 9.07 -5.17 -12.29
CA SER A 16 9.82 -6.35 -11.84
C SER A 16 10.01 -6.33 -10.33
N PHE A 17 10.24 -5.16 -9.73
CA PHE A 17 10.37 -5.00 -8.29
C PHE A 17 9.05 -5.27 -7.54
N THR A 18 7.92 -4.79 -8.05
CA THR A 18 6.61 -4.94 -7.40
C THR A 18 5.99 -6.32 -7.63
N SER A 19 6.40 -7.05 -8.66
CA SER A 19 5.89 -8.38 -8.98
C SER A 19 5.94 -9.35 -7.79
N PRO A 20 4.83 -10.05 -7.48
CA PRO A 20 4.80 -11.06 -6.41
C PRO A 20 5.67 -12.29 -6.70
N ASP A 21 6.09 -12.49 -7.96
CA ASP A 21 7.00 -13.57 -8.34
C ASP A 21 8.48 -13.23 -8.07
N ASN A 22 8.81 -11.95 -7.91
CA ASN A 22 10.17 -11.50 -7.63
C ASN A 22 10.47 -11.51 -6.12
N LYS A 23 11.03 -12.62 -5.65
CA LYS A 23 11.39 -12.81 -4.23
C LYS A 23 12.45 -11.83 -3.71
N ASP A 24 13.22 -11.20 -4.58
CA ASP A 24 14.22 -10.19 -4.22
C ASP A 24 13.67 -8.75 -4.28
N GLY A 25 12.42 -8.58 -4.71
CA GLY A 25 11.73 -7.30 -4.81
C GLY A 25 10.91 -6.93 -3.57
N PHE A 26 9.78 -6.26 -3.80
CA PHE A 26 8.84 -5.86 -2.76
C PHE A 26 8.31 -7.06 -1.98
N TYR A 27 8.15 -8.22 -2.62
CA TYR A 27 7.76 -9.49 -2.00
C TYR A 27 8.46 -9.73 -0.67
N ARG A 28 9.80 -9.54 -0.61
CA ARG A 28 10.57 -9.79 0.61
C ARG A 28 10.20 -8.83 1.73
N LYS A 29 10.07 -7.53 1.40
CA LYS A 29 9.66 -6.49 2.35
C LYS A 29 8.25 -6.76 2.84
N PHE A 30 7.34 -7.14 1.94
CA PHE A 30 5.98 -7.55 2.24
C PHE A 30 5.94 -8.72 3.22
N CYS A 31 6.56 -9.86 2.91
CA CYS A 31 6.54 -11.03 3.77
C CYS A 31 7.11 -10.75 5.16
N PHE A 32 8.21 -9.98 5.22
CA PHE A 32 8.80 -9.56 6.48
C PHE A 32 7.86 -8.67 7.29
N TRP A 33 7.23 -7.69 6.65
CA TRP A 33 6.26 -6.80 7.29
C TRP A 33 5.06 -7.57 7.82
N VAL A 34 4.44 -8.45 7.02
CA VAL A 34 3.29 -9.27 7.44
C VAL A 34 3.67 -10.10 8.65
N TYR A 35 4.75 -10.89 8.58
CA TYR A 35 5.18 -11.74 9.69
C TYR A 35 5.46 -10.93 10.96
N LYS A 36 6.23 -9.83 10.85
CA LYS A 36 6.61 -9.00 11.99
C LYS A 36 5.41 -8.31 12.63
N THR A 37 4.44 -7.88 11.82
CA THR A 37 3.26 -7.15 12.30
C THR A 37 2.24 -8.11 12.90
N TRP A 38 1.92 -9.18 12.17
CA TRP A 38 0.93 -10.17 12.61
C TRP A 38 1.41 -10.94 13.85
N SER A 39 2.70 -11.30 13.95
CA SER A 39 3.24 -11.97 15.15
C SER A 39 3.22 -11.11 16.42
N LYS A 40 3.05 -9.80 16.30
CA LYS A 40 2.92 -8.86 17.42
C LYS A 40 1.48 -8.47 17.71
N CYS A 41 0.55 -8.86 16.85
CA CYS A 41 -0.87 -8.59 17.03
C CYS A 41 -1.44 -9.62 18.01
N GLU A 42 -1.60 -9.21 19.27
CA GLU A 42 -2.22 -10.05 20.30
C GLU A 42 -3.76 -9.98 20.23
N PHE A 43 -4.30 -8.81 19.91
CA PHE A 43 -5.73 -8.53 19.88
C PHE A 43 -6.14 -7.79 18.61
N VAL A 44 -7.39 -8.02 18.17
CA VAL A 44 -8.04 -7.29 17.09
C VAL A 44 -9.22 -6.50 17.67
N ASP A 45 -9.32 -5.22 17.33
CA ASP A 45 -10.43 -4.36 17.76
C ASP A 45 -11.56 -4.42 16.73
N THR A 46 -12.74 -4.93 17.11
CA THR A 46 -13.81 -5.22 16.14
C THR A 46 -14.99 -4.24 16.14
N GLU A 47 -15.06 -3.24 17.04
CA GLU A 47 -16.21 -2.32 17.08
C GLU A 47 -15.85 -0.86 16.76
N VAL A 48 -16.35 -0.39 15.61
CA VAL A 48 -16.65 1.04 15.40
C VAL A 48 -17.98 1.30 16.10
N VAL A 49 -17.95 2.05 17.20
CA VAL A 49 -19.18 2.48 17.87
C VAL A 49 -19.80 3.59 17.01
N ASP A 50 -20.95 3.32 16.40
CA ASP A 50 -21.77 4.37 15.80
C ASP A 50 -22.30 5.30 16.90
N VAL A 51 -21.75 6.51 16.95
CA VAL A 51 -22.06 7.52 17.99
C VAL A 51 -22.69 8.78 17.42
N GLY A 52 -23.12 8.78 16.17
CA GLY A 52 -23.63 9.98 15.54
C GLY A 52 -22.56 11.09 15.45
N TYR A 53 -22.93 12.33 15.76
CA TYR A 53 -22.09 13.53 15.58
C TYR A 53 -21.02 13.75 16.68
N ASP A 54 -20.86 12.82 17.62
CA ASP A 54 -19.92 12.97 18.73
C ASP A 54 -18.55 12.37 18.42
N CYS A 55 -17.59 13.23 18.06
CA CYS A 55 -16.20 12.84 17.80
C CYS A 55 -15.40 12.46 19.06
N SER A 56 -16.00 12.48 20.26
CA SER A 56 -15.33 12.08 21.50
C SER A 56 -15.37 10.57 21.78
N THR A 57 -16.06 9.79 20.94
CA THR A 57 -16.16 8.35 21.13
C THR A 57 -15.09 7.60 20.32
N HIS A 58 -14.46 6.64 20.96
CA HIS A 58 -13.39 5.84 20.38
C HIS A 58 -13.85 4.39 20.18
N PRO A 59 -13.28 3.67 19.20
CA PRO A 59 -13.44 2.23 19.08
C PRO A 59 -13.21 1.55 20.43
N VAL A 60 -14.16 0.70 20.84
CA VAL A 60 -14.03 -0.03 22.10
C VAL A 60 -13.27 -1.31 21.80
N ARG A 61 -12.19 -1.53 22.56
CA ARG A 61 -11.45 -2.79 22.49
C ARG A 61 -12.38 -3.94 22.84
N THR A 62 -12.74 -4.75 21.86
CA THR A 62 -13.51 -5.99 22.07
C THR A 62 -12.62 -7.07 22.70
N GLY A 63 -11.30 -6.91 22.65
CA GLY A 63 -10.33 -7.80 23.30
C GLY A 63 -10.29 -9.19 22.69
N GLN A 64 -10.72 -9.34 21.45
CA GLN A 64 -10.70 -10.62 20.75
C GLN A 64 -9.27 -10.95 20.35
N LEU A 65 -8.83 -12.18 20.64
CA LEU A 65 -7.48 -12.62 20.32
C LEU A 65 -7.31 -12.71 18.80
N ALA A 66 -6.22 -12.13 18.30
CA ALA A 66 -5.90 -12.20 16.87
C ALA A 66 -5.73 -13.65 16.38
N SER A 67 -5.27 -14.56 17.25
CA SER A 67 -5.15 -15.98 16.94
C SER A 67 -6.49 -16.69 16.68
N GLU A 68 -7.60 -16.14 17.18
CA GLU A 68 -8.94 -16.70 16.98
C GLU A 68 -9.63 -16.11 15.74
N LYS A 69 -9.37 -14.83 15.46
CA LYS A 69 -10.03 -14.05 14.40
C LYS A 69 -9.25 -13.97 13.10
N CYS A 70 -7.92 -13.94 13.16
CA CYS A 70 -7.06 -13.86 12.00
C CYS A 70 -6.38 -15.22 11.81
N LYS A 71 -7.03 -16.14 11.09
CA LYS A 71 -6.45 -17.46 10.78
C LYS A 71 -5.62 -17.41 9.50
N THR A 72 -6.05 -16.60 8.56
CA THR A 72 -5.46 -16.42 7.25
C THR A 72 -5.04 -14.97 7.02
N TYR A 73 -4.20 -14.75 6.01
CA TYR A 73 -3.73 -13.42 5.66
C TYR A 73 -4.86 -12.48 5.28
N LYS A 74 -5.88 -12.94 4.54
CA LYS A 74 -7.05 -12.11 4.21
C LYS A 74 -7.81 -11.66 5.47
N ASP A 75 -7.89 -12.51 6.50
CA ASP A 75 -8.47 -12.12 7.78
C ASP A 75 -7.61 -11.07 8.50
N PHE A 76 -6.28 -11.21 8.41
CA PHE A 76 -5.32 -10.28 9.04
C PHE A 76 -5.28 -8.92 8.35
N ILE A 77 -5.14 -8.87 7.03
CA ILE A 77 -4.94 -7.61 6.29
C ILE A 77 -6.19 -6.71 6.37
N ASN A 78 -7.37 -7.32 6.43
CA ASN A 78 -8.64 -6.63 6.60
C ASN A 78 -8.99 -6.35 8.06
N SER A 79 -8.20 -6.85 9.02
CA SER A 79 -8.44 -6.57 10.43
C SER A 79 -8.08 -5.13 10.79
N ASN A 80 -8.82 -4.58 11.75
CA ASN A 80 -8.54 -3.26 12.28
C ASN A 80 -7.23 -3.28 13.07
N THR A 81 -6.46 -2.20 12.91
CA THR A 81 -5.18 -2.00 13.57
C THR A 81 -5.31 -1.45 15.00
N GLY A 82 -6.53 -1.07 15.41
CA GLY A 82 -6.81 -0.38 16.67
C GLY A 82 -6.49 1.13 16.65
N ASN A 83 -5.87 1.65 15.59
CA ASN A 83 -5.70 3.09 15.39
C ASN A 83 -7.05 3.71 15.02
N SER A 84 -7.47 4.74 15.75
CA SER A 84 -8.69 5.48 15.43
C SER A 84 -8.40 6.61 14.44
N VAL A 85 -9.24 6.73 13.41
CA VAL A 85 -9.19 7.81 12.41
C VAL A 85 -10.52 8.53 12.33
N CYS A 86 -10.48 9.84 12.09
CA CYS A 86 -11.68 10.63 11.84
C CYS A 86 -12.18 10.34 10.43
N THR A 87 -13.49 10.09 10.26
CA THR A 87 -14.07 9.95 8.91
C THR A 87 -14.83 11.20 8.50
N PHE A 88 -14.92 11.43 7.19
CA PHE A 88 -15.70 12.52 6.61
C PHE A 88 -17.19 12.18 6.45
N THR A 89 -17.60 10.98 6.86
CA THR A 89 -18.96 10.48 6.66
C THR A 89 -19.89 11.01 7.75
N SER A 90 -20.91 11.77 7.32
CA SER A 90 -21.99 12.24 8.20
C SER A 90 -22.66 11.06 8.93
N GLY A 91 -22.54 11.01 10.25
CA GLY A 91 -23.14 9.97 11.09
C GLY A 91 -22.13 9.01 11.73
N SER A 92 -20.89 8.93 11.24
CA SER A 92 -19.84 8.11 11.86
C SER A 92 -18.55 8.92 11.96
N GLY A 93 -18.39 9.69 13.04
CA GLY A 93 -17.25 10.60 13.20
C GLY A 93 -15.89 9.91 13.30
N MET A 94 -15.84 8.61 13.62
CA MET A 94 -14.62 7.86 13.88
C MET A 94 -14.70 6.46 13.26
N ALA A 95 -13.57 5.96 12.76
CA ALA A 95 -13.37 4.58 12.29
C ALA A 95 -12.02 4.04 12.77
N CYS A 96 -11.72 2.78 12.46
CA CYS A 96 -10.40 2.20 12.63
C CYS A 96 -9.70 2.06 11.29
N GLU A 97 -8.38 2.30 11.26
CA GLU A 97 -7.55 1.92 10.11
C GLU A 97 -7.43 0.40 10.03
N SER A 98 -7.52 -0.16 8.83
CA SER A 98 -7.17 -1.56 8.55
C SER A 98 -5.68 -1.71 8.25
N TYR A 99 -5.17 -2.94 8.30
CA TYR A 99 -3.78 -3.20 7.87
C TYR A 99 -3.61 -3.02 6.35
N GLU A 100 -4.68 -3.09 5.56
CA GLU A 100 -4.71 -2.73 4.14
C GLU A 100 -4.20 -1.29 3.91
N GLN A 101 -4.69 -0.33 4.69
CA GLN A 101 -4.22 1.07 4.62
C GLN A 101 -2.72 1.17 4.94
N LYS A 102 -2.24 0.37 5.91
CA LYS A 102 -0.81 0.30 6.23
C LYS A 102 0.01 -0.37 5.12
N LEU A 103 -0.58 -1.30 4.36
CA LEU A 103 0.11 -1.93 3.24
C LEU A 103 0.33 -0.94 2.09
N TYR A 104 -0.63 -0.04 1.83
CA TYR A 104 -0.45 1.08 0.91
C TYR A 104 0.76 1.95 1.28
N GLU A 105 0.88 2.33 2.56
CA GLU A 105 2.03 3.09 3.06
C GLU A 105 3.36 2.34 2.86
N VAL A 106 3.41 1.07 3.30
CA VAL A 106 4.61 0.23 3.19
C VAL A 106 5.02 0.03 1.72
N PHE A 107 4.05 -0.13 0.83
CA PHE A 107 4.27 -0.25 -0.61
C PHE A 107 4.81 1.05 -1.21
N GLY A 108 4.13 2.18 -0.98
CA GLY A 108 4.54 3.49 -1.49
C GLY A 108 5.95 3.88 -1.03
N ASP A 109 6.26 3.68 0.25
CA ASP A 109 7.60 3.93 0.80
C ASP A 109 8.66 3.05 0.12
N ALA A 110 8.37 1.76 -0.05
CA ALA A 110 9.30 0.82 -0.67
C ALA A 110 9.53 1.15 -2.16
N CYS A 111 8.48 1.56 -2.87
CA CYS A 111 8.53 1.97 -4.25
C CYS A 111 9.30 3.29 -4.43
N SER A 112 9.05 4.29 -3.59
CA SER A 112 9.78 5.55 -3.61
C SER A 112 11.28 5.34 -3.34
N GLU A 113 11.63 4.51 -2.34
CA GLU A 113 13.02 4.15 -2.06
C GLU A 113 13.67 3.44 -3.26
N LYS A 114 12.96 2.48 -3.88
CA LYS A 114 13.46 1.76 -5.04
C LYS A 114 13.65 2.68 -6.25
N LEU A 115 12.70 3.58 -6.50
CA LEU A 115 12.77 4.55 -7.58
C LEU A 115 13.99 5.48 -7.40
N ASN A 116 14.25 5.96 -6.18
CA ASN A 116 15.43 6.77 -5.89
C ASN A 116 16.74 6.03 -6.19
N GLN A 117 16.84 4.75 -5.81
CA GLN A 117 18.01 3.92 -6.16
C GLN A 117 18.19 3.79 -7.67
N LEU A 118 17.10 3.63 -8.42
CA LEU A 118 17.13 3.53 -9.87
C LEU A 118 17.51 4.87 -10.53
N ILE A 119 16.95 5.98 -10.06
CA ILE A 119 17.30 7.34 -10.52
C ILE A 119 18.81 7.59 -10.34
N GLU A 120 19.35 7.24 -9.17
CA GLU A 120 20.79 7.38 -8.88
C GLU A 120 21.63 6.47 -9.78
N LEU A 121 21.24 5.19 -9.92
CA LEU A 121 21.94 4.20 -10.75
C LEU A 121 22.02 4.62 -12.22
N HIS A 122 20.96 5.21 -12.75
CA HIS A 122 20.88 5.69 -14.14
C HIS A 122 21.36 7.14 -14.31
N GLY A 123 21.74 7.81 -13.22
CA GLY A 123 22.28 9.18 -13.24
C GLY A 123 21.28 10.21 -13.78
N LEU A 124 20.00 10.04 -13.49
CA LEU A 124 18.95 10.96 -13.94
C LEU A 124 18.93 12.23 -13.08
N SER A 125 18.59 13.36 -13.71
CA SER A 125 18.55 14.67 -13.06
C SER A 125 17.38 15.50 -13.57
N VAL A 126 16.84 16.36 -12.72
CA VAL A 126 15.73 17.27 -13.04
C VAL A 126 16.12 18.18 -14.22
N PRO A 127 15.25 18.30 -15.26
CA PRO A 127 15.46 19.24 -16.35
C PRO A 127 15.48 20.69 -15.84
N ASP A 128 16.34 21.55 -16.43
CA ASP A 128 16.56 22.93 -15.93
C ASP A 128 15.28 23.74 -15.72
N ARG A 129 14.26 23.55 -16.57
CA ARG A 129 12.98 24.28 -16.47
C ARG A 129 12.14 23.94 -15.23
N TYR A 130 12.36 22.80 -14.59
CA TYR A 130 11.60 22.36 -13.41
C TYR A 130 12.39 22.48 -12.11
N LYS A 131 13.67 22.91 -12.17
CA LYS A 131 14.55 23.04 -11.00
C LYS A 131 14.12 24.11 -10.01
N GLU A 132 13.25 25.04 -10.41
CA GLU A 132 12.68 26.03 -9.50
C GLU A 132 11.56 25.44 -8.62
N ASP A 133 10.91 24.36 -9.10
CA ASP A 133 9.73 23.77 -8.47
C ASP A 133 10.00 22.44 -7.77
N CYS A 134 11.12 21.77 -8.06
CA CYS A 134 11.52 20.51 -7.42
C CYS A 134 13.04 20.32 -7.37
N GLU A 135 13.51 19.59 -6.35
CA GLU A 135 14.94 19.32 -6.15
C GLU A 135 15.42 18.07 -6.88
N ASP A 136 14.55 17.06 -6.99
CA ASP A 136 14.89 15.76 -7.58
C ASP A 136 13.76 15.17 -8.46
N ILE A 137 14.08 14.06 -9.14
CA ILE A 137 13.15 13.37 -10.05
C ILE A 137 11.99 12.71 -9.27
N ASN A 138 12.18 12.35 -8.00
CA ASN A 138 11.13 11.76 -7.17
C ASN A 138 10.04 12.81 -6.91
N GLU A 139 10.44 14.01 -6.49
CA GLU A 139 9.53 15.15 -6.32
C GLU A 139 8.86 15.54 -7.65
N LEU A 140 9.62 15.59 -8.75
CA LEU A 140 9.06 15.86 -10.08
C LEU A 140 7.87 14.94 -10.39
N ILE A 141 8.02 13.64 -10.10
CA ILE A 141 7.01 12.60 -10.36
C ILE A 141 5.88 12.70 -9.34
N PHE A 142 6.17 12.50 -8.05
CA PHE A 142 5.14 12.33 -7.02
C PHE A 142 4.45 13.62 -6.57
N CYS A 143 5.07 14.79 -6.80
CA CYS A 143 4.41 16.08 -6.56
C CYS A 143 3.67 16.61 -7.80
N GLY A 144 3.71 15.91 -8.94
CA GLY A 144 2.97 16.29 -10.14
C GLY A 144 3.41 17.64 -10.72
N ILE A 145 4.72 17.85 -10.84
CA ILE A 145 5.30 19.14 -11.22
C ILE A 145 5.22 19.41 -12.74
N VAL A 146 5.17 18.36 -13.54
CA VAL A 146 5.21 18.45 -15.00
C VAL A 146 3.88 18.99 -15.54
N ASP A 147 3.92 20.09 -16.29
CA ASP A 147 2.74 20.60 -16.98
C ASP A 147 2.44 19.77 -18.25
N HIS A 148 1.33 19.04 -18.23
CA HIS A 148 0.81 18.26 -19.36
C HIS A 148 0.64 19.05 -20.67
N LEU A 149 0.46 20.39 -20.63
CA LEU A 149 0.35 21.20 -21.84
C LEU A 149 1.71 21.49 -22.47
N GLU A 150 2.77 21.54 -21.65
CA GLU A 150 4.12 21.89 -22.09
C GLU A 150 5.00 20.66 -22.36
N ASP A 151 4.83 19.59 -21.59
CA ASP A 151 5.48 18.30 -21.82
C ASP A 151 4.54 17.12 -21.58
N PRO A 152 3.65 16.84 -22.54
CA PRO A 152 2.67 15.76 -22.40
C PRO A 152 3.32 14.38 -22.31
N GLU A 153 4.48 14.16 -22.94
CA GLU A 153 5.12 12.84 -22.92
C GLU A 153 5.78 12.55 -21.57
N LEU A 154 6.39 13.57 -20.95
CA LEU A 154 6.95 13.44 -19.62
C LEU A 154 5.86 13.38 -18.54
N ASP A 155 4.79 14.16 -18.68
CA ASP A 155 3.65 14.09 -17.74
C ASP A 155 3.01 12.70 -17.75
N ASP A 156 2.74 12.14 -18.94
CA ASP A 156 2.14 10.80 -19.11
C ASP A 156 2.92 9.72 -18.34
N VAL A 157 4.25 9.64 -18.53
CA VAL A 157 5.06 8.65 -17.80
C VAL A 157 5.17 8.93 -16.30
N CYS A 158 5.18 10.20 -15.89
CA CYS A 158 5.14 10.55 -14.46
C CYS A 158 3.82 10.08 -13.83
N GLN A 159 2.68 10.34 -14.47
CA GLN A 159 1.36 9.90 -14.01
C GLN A 159 1.27 8.38 -13.95
N ASP A 160 1.80 7.65 -14.94
CA ASP A 160 1.83 6.18 -14.92
C ASP A 160 2.62 5.67 -13.71
N ILE A 161 3.81 6.23 -13.43
CA ILE A 161 4.60 5.86 -12.25
C ILE A 161 3.85 6.17 -10.96
N VAL A 162 3.21 7.32 -10.83
CA VAL A 162 2.42 7.70 -9.64
C VAL A 162 1.23 6.76 -9.44
N CYS A 163 0.45 6.52 -10.50
CA CYS A 163 -0.75 5.68 -10.48
C CYS A 163 -0.41 4.23 -10.09
N ARG A 164 0.77 3.73 -10.47
CA ARG A 164 1.15 2.34 -10.25
C ARG A 164 1.95 2.12 -8.98
N PHE A 165 2.86 3.02 -8.66
CA PHE A 165 3.87 2.82 -7.62
C PHE A 165 3.81 3.86 -6.48
N GLY A 166 2.90 4.83 -6.55
CA GLY A 166 2.69 5.81 -5.49
C GLY A 166 2.05 5.22 -4.23
N SER A 167 1.75 6.09 -3.27
CA SER A 167 1.16 5.70 -1.97
C SER A 167 -0.16 4.93 -2.09
N PHE A 168 -0.90 5.12 -3.18
CA PHE A 168 -2.13 4.38 -3.51
C PHE A 168 -2.00 3.62 -4.84
N GLY A 169 -0.79 3.17 -5.15
CA GLY A 169 -0.45 2.57 -6.43
C GLY A 169 -1.20 1.25 -6.70
N ILE A 170 -1.71 1.09 -7.93
CA ILE A 170 -2.53 -0.08 -8.30
C ILE A 170 -1.77 -1.41 -8.30
N ASP A 171 -0.44 -1.39 -8.42
CA ASP A 171 0.38 -2.60 -8.48
C ASP A 171 0.45 -3.31 -7.11
N VAL A 172 0.00 -2.66 -6.02
CA VAL A 172 -0.13 -3.31 -4.70
C VAL A 172 -1.27 -4.34 -4.66
N SER A 173 -2.22 -4.29 -5.60
CA SER A 173 -3.42 -5.13 -5.64
C SER A 173 -3.14 -6.63 -5.51
N SER A 174 -2.03 -7.13 -6.06
CA SER A 174 -1.63 -8.54 -5.93
C SER A 174 -1.38 -8.98 -4.47
N TYR A 175 -1.08 -8.03 -3.59
CA TYR A 175 -0.84 -8.22 -2.16
C TYR A 175 -2.06 -7.89 -1.31
N MET A 176 -3.10 -7.29 -1.90
CA MET A 176 -4.34 -6.92 -1.21
C MET A 176 -5.32 -8.10 -1.18
N CYS A 177 -6.25 -8.09 -0.24
CA CYS A 177 -7.37 -9.04 -0.23
C CYS A 177 -8.66 -8.24 -0.07
N GLU A 178 -9.04 -7.50 -1.11
CA GLU A 178 -10.16 -6.57 -1.03
C GLU A 178 -11.49 -7.30 -0.80
N ILE A 179 -12.37 -6.69 0.00
CA ILE A 179 -13.72 -7.18 0.22
C ILE A 179 -14.62 -6.67 -0.91
N ARG A 180 -15.10 -7.57 -1.75
CA ARG A 180 -16.03 -7.29 -2.87
C ARG A 180 -17.49 -7.23 -2.45
N GLY A 181 -17.82 -7.81 -1.30
CA GLY A 181 -19.18 -7.80 -0.78
C GLY A 181 -19.34 -8.61 0.50
N VAL A 182 -20.59 -8.70 0.93
CA VAL A 182 -21.00 -9.53 2.06
C VAL A 182 -22.05 -10.50 1.53
N ALA A 183 -21.85 -11.79 1.76
CA ALA A 183 -22.79 -12.84 1.41
C ALA A 183 -24.04 -12.79 2.30
N ASP A 184 -25.09 -13.50 1.91
CA ASP A 184 -26.38 -13.52 2.63
C ASP A 184 -26.27 -14.06 4.07
N ASP A 185 -25.20 -14.82 4.38
CA ASP A 185 -24.89 -15.34 5.71
C ASP A 185 -24.04 -14.39 6.57
N GLY A 186 -23.66 -13.23 6.04
CA GLY A 186 -22.83 -12.24 6.71
C GLY A 186 -21.32 -12.43 6.54
N GLU A 187 -20.87 -13.46 5.79
CA GLU A 187 -19.45 -13.67 5.50
C GLU A 187 -18.95 -12.71 4.39
N TYR A 188 -17.70 -12.28 4.51
CA TYR A 188 -17.07 -11.42 3.50
C TYR A 188 -16.70 -12.22 2.25
N ILE A 189 -17.03 -11.65 1.09
CA ILE A 189 -16.59 -12.13 -0.23
C ILE A 189 -15.34 -11.34 -0.58
N PHE A 190 -14.19 -12.02 -0.66
CA PHE A 190 -12.91 -11.42 -1.03
C PHE A 190 -12.69 -11.51 -2.54
N ASP A 191 -11.80 -10.66 -3.05
CA ASP A 191 -11.23 -10.84 -4.37
C ASP A 191 -10.30 -12.07 -4.38
N ASP A 192 -10.45 -12.95 -5.38
CA ASP A 192 -9.73 -14.23 -5.45
C ASP A 192 -8.31 -14.08 -6.03
N ASP A 193 -7.87 -12.86 -6.32
CA ASP A 193 -6.65 -12.60 -7.09
C ASP A 193 -5.35 -12.70 -6.27
N SER A 194 -5.43 -12.62 -4.94
CA SER A 194 -4.21 -12.67 -4.12
C SER A 194 -3.76 -14.08 -3.80
N ILE A 195 -2.56 -14.43 -4.27
CA ILE A 195 -1.89 -15.70 -3.97
C ILE A 195 -1.57 -15.89 -2.48
N PHE A 196 -1.68 -14.83 -1.67
CA PHE A 196 -1.37 -14.83 -0.25
C PHE A 196 -2.60 -15.06 0.63
N ALA A 197 -3.82 -14.93 0.09
CA ALA A 197 -5.06 -14.79 0.85
C ALA A 197 -5.25 -15.85 1.95
N ASP A 198 -5.00 -17.12 1.62
CA ASP A 198 -5.19 -18.26 2.52
C ASP A 198 -3.93 -18.65 3.31
N MET A 199 -2.83 -17.91 3.16
CA MET A 199 -1.59 -18.19 3.90
C MET A 199 -1.75 -17.87 5.39
N THR A 200 -1.13 -18.70 6.22
CA THR A 200 -1.12 -18.54 7.68
C THR A 200 0.12 -17.78 8.16
N LEU A 201 0.11 -17.35 9.43
CA LEU A 201 1.29 -16.75 10.06
C LEU A 201 2.53 -17.66 10.00
N ASP A 202 2.35 -18.98 10.14
CA ASP A 202 3.44 -19.95 10.06
C ASP A 202 4.00 -20.08 8.64
N ASP A 203 3.15 -19.94 7.62
CA ASP A 203 3.61 -19.90 6.23
C ASP A 203 4.49 -18.65 6.01
N PHE A 204 4.05 -17.47 6.45
CA PHE A 204 4.84 -16.24 6.38
C PHE A 204 6.15 -16.34 7.17
N LYS A 205 6.14 -17.00 8.33
CA LYS A 205 7.37 -17.28 9.09
C LYS A 205 8.37 -18.08 8.27
N SER A 206 7.92 -19.06 7.50
CA SER A 206 8.80 -19.86 6.63
C SER A 206 9.40 -19.03 5.48
N LEU A 207 8.67 -18.02 4.98
CA LEU A 207 9.11 -17.14 3.91
C LEU A 207 10.18 -16.12 4.33
N VAL A 208 10.23 -15.76 5.62
CA VAL A 208 11.18 -14.76 6.16
C VAL A 208 12.54 -15.36 6.53
N VAL A 209 12.62 -16.69 6.66
CA VAL A 209 13.85 -17.42 7.08
C VAL A 209 14.79 -17.71 5.89
N VAL A 210 14.48 -17.21 4.69
CA VAL A 210 15.27 -17.38 3.46
C VAL A 210 16.13 -16.16 3.15
#